data_AF-A0A0C2H5L4-F1
#
_entry.id   AF-A0A0C2H5L4-F1
#
_cell.length_a   1.000
_cell.length_b   1.000
_cell.length_c   1.000
_cell.angle_alpha   90.00
_cell.angle_beta   90.00
_cell.angle_gamma   90.00
#
_symmetry.space_group_name_H-M   'P 1'
#
loop_
_entity.id
_entity.type
_entity.pdbx_description
1 polymer ?
#
loop_
_entity_poly.entity_id
_entity_poly.type
_entity_poly.pdbx_seq_one_letter_code
_entity_poly.pdbx_strand_id
1 'polypeptide(L)' 'MSNIPIKDISGKPFMTVEESERWMQHFREVLNQPNPPETYSSNNEEEPFDELDVNTSDISTEETETAVGGLRN' A
#
# COMPACT_ATOMS: atom_id res chain seq x y z
N MET A 1 13.09 17.53 23.45
CA MET A 1 12.16 17.67 22.32
C MET A 1 10.80 17.99 22.93
N SER A 2 10.22 19.15 22.62
CA SER A 2 8.92 19.58 23.15
C SER A 2 7.81 18.76 22.49
N ASN A 3 7.08 17.98 23.28
CA ASN A 3 5.85 17.28 22.86
C ASN A 3 4.74 18.31 22.68
N ILE A 4 4.62 18.86 21.48
CA ILE A 4 3.51 19.76 21.14
C ILE A 4 2.30 18.86 20.81
N PRO A 5 1.19 18.95 21.58
CA PRO A 5 0.02 18.12 21.33
C PRO A 5 -0.56 18.44 19.94
N ILE A 6 -0.82 17.40 19.14
CA ILE A 6 -1.54 17.53 17.88
C ILE A 6 -2.97 17.94 18.23
N LYS A 7 -3.44 19.04 17.65
CA LYS A 7 -4.78 19.59 17.90
C LYS A 7 -5.67 19.39 16.69
N ASP A 8 -6.96 19.16 16.93
CA ASP A 8 -7.99 19.19 15.91
C ASP A 8 -8.28 20.63 15.45
N ILE A 9 -9.16 20.78 14.46
CA ILE A 9 -9.56 22.11 13.93
C ILE A 9 -10.23 23.00 14.98
N SER A 10 -10.73 22.42 16.08
CA SER A 10 -11.32 23.13 17.20
C SER A 10 -10.30 23.50 18.29
N GLY A 11 -9.02 23.16 18.09
CA GLY A 11 -7.93 23.42 19.01
C GLY A 11 -7.85 22.43 20.18
N LYS A 12 -8.69 21.38 20.18
CA LYS A 12 -8.66 20.34 21.21
C LYS A 12 -7.58 19.32 20.89
N PRO A 13 -6.92 18.73 21.90
CA PRO A 13 -5.98 17.64 21.66
C PRO A 13 -6.67 16.53 20.86
N PHE A 14 -6.12 16.23 19.69
CA PHE A 14 -6.63 15.20 18.79
C PHE A 14 -6.41 13.79 19.35
N MET A 15 -5.38 13.63 20.18
CA MET A 15 -4.99 12.37 20.81
C MET A 15 -4.59 12.59 22.27
N THR A 16 -4.70 11.52 23.06
CA THR A 16 -4.19 11.47 24.43
C THR A 16 -2.66 11.45 24.45
N VAL A 17 -2.07 11.73 25.62
CA VAL A 17 -0.60 11.69 25.79
C VAL A 17 -0.05 10.29 25.52
N GLU A 18 -0.74 9.24 26.00
CA GLU A 18 -0.34 7.84 25.80
C GLU A 18 -0.34 7.45 24.31
N GLU A 19 -1.38 7.85 23.57
CA GLU A 19 -1.44 7.61 22.11
C GLU A 19 -0.32 8.36 21.37
N SER A 20 -0.03 9.60 21.78
CA SER A 20 1.05 10.40 21.20
C SER A 20 2.42 9.74 21.42
N GLU A 21 2.67 9.20 22.62
CA GLU A 21 3.90 8.49 22.94
C GLU A 21 4.05 7.20 22.12
N ARG A 22 2.95 6.43 21.99
CA ARG A 22 2.91 5.22 21.15
C ARG A 22 3.21 5.53 19.69
N TRP A 23 2.62 6.58 19.13
CA TRP A 23 2.86 6.99 17.75
C TRP A 23 4.30 7.48 17.54
N MET A 24 4.86 8.27 18.47
CA MET A 24 6.26 8.70 18.37
C MET A 24 7.24 7.54 18.42
N GLN A 25 6.99 6.53 19.26
CA GLN A 25 7.80 5.33 19.28
C GLN A 25 7.72 4.58 17.94
N HIS A 26 6.50 4.36 17.44
CA HIS A 26 6.29 3.71 16.15
C HIS A 26 6.94 4.47 14.98
N PHE A 27 6.82 5.80 14.94
CA PHE A 27 7.48 6.60 13.91
C PHE A 27 8.99 6.56 14.03
N ARG A 28 9.56 6.56 15.24
CA ARG A 28 11.00 6.38 15.42
C ARG A 28 11.47 5.01 14.91
N GLU A 29 10.69 3.96 15.16
CA GLU A 29 11.02 2.61 14.72
C GLU A 29 10.86 2.43 13.21
N VAL A 30 9.89 3.07 12.57
CA VAL A 30 9.63 2.90 11.14
C VAL A 30 10.44 3.88 10.27
N LEU A 31 10.55 5.14 10.67
CA LEU A 31 11.14 6.20 9.83
C LEU A 31 12.62 6.45 10.10
N ASN A 32 13.19 5.97 11.22
CA ASN A 32 14.64 6.02 11.44
C ASN A 32 15.33 4.70 11.07
N GLN A 33 14.67 3.80 10.34
CA GLN A 33 15.38 2.68 9.73
C GLN A 33 16.37 3.24 8.69
N PRO A 34 17.56 2.63 8.55
CA PRO A 34 18.42 2.93 7.41
C PRO A 34 17.61 2.71 6.13
N ASN A 35 17.91 3.50 5.09
CA ASN A 35 17.36 3.20 3.76
C ASN A 35 17.62 1.73 3.46
N PRO A 36 16.63 0.99 2.92
CA PRO A 36 16.86 -0.39 2.56
C PRO A 36 18.07 -0.44 1.61
N PRO A 37 18.94 -1.45 1.74
CA PRO A 37 20.14 -1.57 0.92
C PRO A 37 19.82 -1.63 -0.58
N GLU A 38 18.59 -2.02 -0.91
CA GLU A 38 18.06 -2.07 -2.26
C GLU A 38 16.66 -1.44 -2.27
N THR A 39 16.49 -0.37 -3.03
CA THR A 39 15.19 0.19 -3.38
C THR A 39 14.86 -0.25 -4.79
N TYR A 40 13.64 -0.73 -5.04
CA TYR A 40 13.18 -1.03 -6.40
C TYR A 40 13.41 0.21 -7.29
N SER A 41 14.30 0.08 -8.25
CA SER A 41 14.65 1.12 -9.21
C SER A 41 14.03 0.74 -10.53
N SER A 42 13.10 1.54 -11.03
CA SER A 42 12.56 1.36 -12.39
C SER A 42 13.64 1.51 -13.49
N ASN A 43 14.83 1.96 -13.11
CA ASN A 43 16.00 2.08 -13.98
C ASN A 43 16.90 0.82 -13.92
N ASN A 44 16.66 -0.12 -13.01
CA ASN A 44 17.23 -1.47 -13.10
C ASN A 44 16.39 -2.23 -14.14
N GLU A 45 16.56 -1.86 -15.40
CA GLU A 45 16.27 -2.75 -16.52
C GLU A 45 17.22 -3.94 -16.38
N GLU A 46 16.78 -5.03 -15.75
CA GLU A 46 17.25 -6.41 -15.93
C GLU A 46 16.79 -7.31 -14.77
N GLU A 47 15.49 -7.43 -14.61
CA GLU A 47 14.93 -8.77 -14.46
C GLU A 47 13.69 -8.77 -15.36
N PRO A 48 13.72 -9.43 -16.53
CA PRO A 48 12.47 -9.64 -17.25
C PRO A 48 11.58 -10.38 -16.24
N PHE A 49 10.49 -9.74 -15.80
CA PHE A 49 9.42 -10.49 -15.18
C PHE A 49 9.15 -11.66 -16.10
N ASP A 50 9.22 -12.90 -15.60
CA ASP A 50 8.84 -14.07 -16.38
C ASP A 50 7.54 -13.71 -17.10
N GLU A 51 7.52 -13.82 -18.43
CA GLU A 51 6.33 -13.49 -19.21
C GLU A 51 5.20 -14.34 -18.65
N LEU A 52 4.27 -13.67 -17.95
CA LEU A 52 3.12 -14.36 -17.39
C LEU A 52 2.32 -14.87 -18.58
N ASP A 53 1.96 -16.16 -18.54
CA ASP A 53 1.08 -16.78 -19.53
C ASP A 53 -0.34 -16.24 -19.34
N VAL A 54 -0.54 -14.99 -19.78
CA VAL A 54 -1.80 -14.28 -19.75
C VAL A 54 -2.42 -14.33 -21.12
N ASN A 55 -3.69 -14.76 -21.17
CA ASN A 55 -4.44 -14.68 -22.41
C ASN A 55 -4.77 -13.20 -22.70
N THR A 56 -4.08 -12.62 -23.69
CA THR A 56 -4.33 -11.26 -24.19
C THR A 56 -5.13 -11.27 -25.50
N SER A 57 -5.67 -12.42 -25.92
CA SER A 57 -6.54 -12.50 -27.09
C SER A 57 -7.82 -11.69 -26.90
N ASP A 58 -8.48 -11.40 -28.01
CA ASP A 58 -9.84 -10.87 -27.96
C ASP A 58 -10.76 -11.82 -27.18
N ILE A 59 -11.70 -11.23 -26.43
CA ILE A 59 -12.71 -11.98 -25.68
C ILE A 59 -13.63 -12.69 -26.68
N SER A 60 -13.82 -13.99 -26.50
CA SER A 60 -14.73 -14.77 -27.33
C SER A 60 -16.18 -14.66 -26.86
N THR A 61 -17.12 -14.87 -27.78
CA THR A 61 -18.55 -14.96 -27.46
C THR A 61 -18.83 -16.13 -26.51
N GLU A 62 -18.15 -17.25 -26.68
CA GLU A 62 -18.28 -18.45 -25.83
C GLU A 62 -17.83 -18.19 -24.39
N GLU A 63 -16.70 -17.47 -24.20
CA GLU A 63 -16.22 -17.05 -22.89
C GLU A 63 -17.24 -16.14 -22.20
N THR A 64 -17.81 -15.20 -22.97
CA THR A 64 -18.83 -14.28 -22.49
C THR A 64 -20.10 -15.02 -22.07
N GLU A 65 -20.58 -15.95 -22.89
CA GLU A 65 -21.77 -16.77 -22.61
C GLU A 65 -21.57 -17.65 -21.37
N THR A 66 -20.40 -18.26 -21.24
CA THR A 66 -20.03 -19.08 -20.08
C THR A 66 -20.00 -18.25 -18.80
N ALA A 67 -19.36 -17.08 -18.84
CA ALA A 67 -19.30 -16.18 -17.69
C ALA A 67 -20.69 -15.69 -17.27
N VAL A 68 -21.54 -15.31 -18.24
CA VAL A 68 -22.93 -14.89 -17.97
C VAL A 68 -23.77 -16.05 -17.44
N GLY A 69 -23.57 -17.26 -17.94
CA GLY A 69 -24.24 -18.47 -17.47
C GLY A 69 -23.89 -18.78 -16.00
N GLY A 70 -22.63 -18.64 -15.61
CA GLY A 70 -22.16 -18.89 -14.24
C GLY A 70 -22.64 -17.86 -13.20
N LEU A 71 -23.09 -16.68 -13.64
CA LEU A 71 -23.67 -15.66 -12.76
C LEU A 71 -25.16 -15.92 -12.44
N ARG A 72 -25.79 -16.84 -13.15
CA ARG A 72 -27.18 -17.25 -12.89
C ARG A 72 -27.16 -18.41 -11.89
N ASN A 73 -27.38 -18.09 -10.61
CA ASN A 73 -27.66 -19.09 -9.57
C ASN A 73 -28.86 -19.97 -9.92
#